data_AF-A0A259BK99-F1
#
_entry.id   AF-A0A259BK99-F1
#
_cell.length_a   1.000
_cell.length_b   1.000
_cell.length_c   1.000
_cell.angle_alpha   90.00
_cell.angle_beta   90.00
_cell.angle_gamma   90.00
#
_symmetry.space_group_name_H-M   'P 1'
#
loop_
_entity.id
_entity.type
_entity.pdbx_description
1 polymer ?
#
loop_
_entity_poly.entity_id
_entity_poly.type
_entity_poly.pdbx_seq_one_letter_code
_entity_poly.pdbx_strand_id
1 'polypeptide(L)'
;MVSRSETARPLLTPGEVMQLPPTEEIVMVAGTPPIRARKARYYEDARFNERILPPPLLSMPTERRADDWIAMPLLAPSQARLLRQAQDDDDEDPTGSEHRHQHELARVRPVEKQTPIENEFEIDPVDDVEDGVARSSRMRGMMQGIARQISLDPGDGMEL
;
A
#
# COMPACT_ATOMS: atom_id res chain seq x y z
N MET A 1 39.23 -50.19 -2.04
CA MET A 1 37.84 -49.89 -1.62
C MET A 1 37.58 -48.44 -1.99
N VAL A 2 36.73 -48.16 -2.98
CA VAL A 2 36.49 -46.78 -3.46
C VAL A 2 35.16 -46.32 -2.88
N SER A 3 35.21 -45.40 -1.92
CA SER A 3 34.01 -44.80 -1.34
C SER A 3 33.42 -43.79 -2.33
N ARG A 4 32.17 -44.00 -2.73
CA ARG A 4 31.39 -43.00 -3.46
C ARG A 4 30.58 -42.23 -2.43
N SER A 5 30.94 -40.98 -2.16
CA SER A 5 30.08 -40.09 -1.39
C SER A 5 29.08 -39.46 -2.36
N GLU A 6 27.81 -39.79 -2.17
CA GLU A 6 26.70 -39.12 -2.85
C GLU A 6 26.19 -38.02 -1.91
N THR A 7 26.26 -36.77 -2.38
CA THR A 7 25.79 -35.59 -1.65
C THR A 7 24.69 -34.93 -2.48
N ALA A 8 23.53 -34.72 -1.86
CA ALA A 8 22.38 -34.13 -2.52
C ALA A 8 22.70 -32.69 -2.92
N ARG A 9 22.56 -32.40 -4.22
CA ARG A 9 22.73 -31.06 -4.78
C ARG A 9 21.36 -30.44 -5.07
N PRO A 10 21.16 -29.15 -4.79
CA PRO A 10 19.95 -28.47 -5.21
C PRO A 10 19.85 -28.51 -6.74
N LEU A 11 18.63 -28.66 -7.27
CA LEU A 11 18.37 -28.64 -8.72
C LEU A 11 18.64 -27.26 -9.32
N LEU A 12 18.35 -26.20 -8.54
CA LEU A 12 18.65 -24.81 -8.84
C LEU A 12 19.15 -24.14 -7.56
N THR A 13 20.21 -23.36 -7.70
CA THR A 13 20.75 -22.49 -6.65
C THR A 13 19.87 -21.24 -6.49
N PRO A 14 19.90 -20.57 -5.31
CA PRO A 14 19.18 -19.32 -5.12
C PRO A 14 19.53 -18.25 -6.15
N GLY A 15 20.81 -18.16 -6.56
CA GLY A 15 21.25 -17.23 -7.60
C GLY A 15 20.62 -17.51 -8.96
N GLU A 16 20.50 -18.78 -9.35
CA GLU A 16 19.83 -19.16 -10.60
C GLU A 16 18.32 -18.85 -10.56
N VAL A 17 17.67 -19.02 -9.42
CA VAL A 17 16.25 -18.64 -9.25
C VAL A 17 16.07 -17.12 -9.36
N MET A 18 16.95 -16.34 -8.74
CA MET A 18 16.91 -14.87 -8.80
C MET A 18 17.19 -14.32 -10.21
N GLN A 19 17.94 -15.05 -11.02
CA GLN A 19 18.30 -14.68 -12.39
C GLN A 19 17.42 -15.37 -13.45
N LEU A 20 16.28 -15.95 -13.04
CA LEU A 20 15.36 -16.56 -13.99
C LEU A 20 14.88 -15.51 -15.01
N PRO A 21 14.90 -15.83 -16.31
CA PRO A 21 14.34 -14.94 -17.32
C PRO A 21 12.87 -14.64 -17.01
N PRO A 22 12.37 -13.43 -17.31
CA PRO A 22 10.98 -13.07 -17.03
C PRO A 22 9.97 -13.93 -17.82
N THR A 23 10.45 -14.63 -18.85
CA THR A 23 9.70 -15.56 -19.71
C THR A 23 9.59 -16.96 -19.14
N GLU A 24 10.30 -17.27 -18.05
CA GLU A 24 10.30 -18.57 -17.39
C GLU A 24 9.73 -18.45 -15.97
N GLU A 25 9.27 -19.58 -15.43
CA GLU A 25 8.68 -19.66 -14.10
C GLU A 25 8.83 -21.07 -13.53
N ILE A 26 8.92 -21.18 -12.20
CA ILE A 26 8.87 -22.45 -11.50
C ILE A 26 7.46 -22.65 -10.97
N VAL A 27 6.77 -23.65 -11.51
CA VAL A 27 5.40 -23.99 -11.11
C VAL A 27 5.46 -25.10 -10.07
N MET A 28 4.84 -24.85 -8.92
CA MET A 28 4.70 -25.82 -7.84
C MET A 28 3.24 -26.25 -7.74
N VAL A 29 2.97 -27.55 -7.94
CA VAL A 29 1.64 -28.16 -7.83
C VAL A 29 1.71 -29.31 -6.83
N ALA A 30 0.72 -29.41 -5.96
CA ALA A 30 0.65 -30.49 -4.97
C ALA A 30 0.75 -31.86 -5.65
N GLY A 31 1.58 -32.75 -5.10
CA GLY A 31 1.78 -34.11 -5.62
C GLY A 31 2.60 -34.22 -6.91
N THR A 32 3.14 -33.11 -7.44
CA THR A 32 3.98 -33.12 -8.65
C THR A 32 5.36 -32.54 -8.34
N PRO A 33 6.46 -33.10 -8.90
CA PRO A 33 7.77 -32.47 -8.80
C PRO A 33 7.75 -31.03 -9.37
N PRO A 34 8.60 -30.12 -8.89
CA PRO A 34 8.67 -28.76 -9.41
C PRO A 34 8.90 -28.74 -10.93
N ILE A 35 8.13 -27.92 -11.64
CA ILE A 35 8.19 -27.81 -13.09
C ILE A 35 8.81 -26.47 -13.46
N ARG A 36 9.90 -26.49 -14.23
CA ARG A 36 10.41 -25.30 -14.90
C ARG A 36 9.66 -25.12 -16.22
N ALA A 37 8.85 -24.07 -16.28
CA ALA A 37 7.96 -23.78 -17.40
C ALA A 37 8.35 -22.47 -18.10
N ARG A 38 7.89 -22.33 -19.36
CA ARG A 38 7.90 -21.05 -20.08
C ARG A 38 6.51 -20.44 -20.02
N LYS A 39 6.44 -19.14 -19.72
CA LYS A 39 5.18 -18.39 -19.72
C LYS A 39 4.60 -18.39 -21.12
N ALA A 40 3.33 -18.75 -21.22
CA ALA A 40 2.61 -18.67 -22.48
C ALA A 40 2.05 -17.27 -22.69
N ARG A 41 2.34 -16.66 -23.84
CA ARG A 41 1.82 -15.34 -24.19
C ARG A 41 0.57 -15.51 -25.04
N TYR A 42 -0.57 -15.00 -24.54
CA TYR A 42 -1.87 -15.23 -25.16
C TYR A 42 -1.95 -14.73 -26.61
N TYR A 43 -1.15 -13.72 -26.97
CA TYR A 43 -1.11 -13.13 -28.31
C TYR A 43 -0.15 -13.85 -29.26
N GLU A 44 0.80 -14.65 -28.75
CA GLU A 44 1.77 -15.39 -29.58
C GLU A 44 1.26 -16.79 -29.94
N ASP A 45 0.45 -17.40 -29.08
CA ASP A 45 -0.11 -18.74 -29.34
C ASP A 45 -1.44 -18.64 -30.10
N ALA A 46 -1.49 -19.27 -31.28
CA ALA A 46 -2.69 -19.33 -32.10
C ALA A 46 -3.90 -19.90 -31.33
N ARG A 47 -3.69 -20.89 -30.45
CA ARG A 47 -4.77 -21.53 -29.67
C ARG A 47 -5.38 -20.60 -28.63
N PHE A 48 -4.60 -19.63 -28.12
CA PHE A 48 -5.12 -18.61 -27.21
C PHE A 48 -5.82 -17.51 -28.00
N ASN A 49 -5.28 -17.14 -29.16
CA ASN A 49 -5.89 -16.14 -30.04
C ASN A 49 -7.30 -16.54 -30.49
N GLU A 50 -7.49 -17.82 -30.85
CA GLU A 50 -8.80 -18.40 -31.18
C GLU A 50 -9.85 -18.28 -30.06
N ARG A 51 -9.42 -18.08 -28.81
CA ARG A 51 -10.31 -17.95 -27.64
C ARG A 51 -10.58 -16.50 -27.26
N ILE A 52 -9.98 -15.53 -27.95
CA ILE A 52 -10.23 -14.10 -27.71
C ILE A 52 -11.61 -13.77 -28.28
N LEU A 53 -12.55 -13.46 -27.38
CA LEU A 53 -13.88 -12.97 -27.74
C LEU A 53 -13.88 -11.43 -27.77
N PRO A 54 -14.73 -10.79 -28.59
CA PRO A 54 -14.89 -9.35 -28.55
C PRO A 54 -15.32 -8.91 -27.15
N PRO A 55 -14.91 -7.70 -26.71
CA PRO A 55 -15.36 -7.17 -25.43
C PRO A 55 -16.89 -7.10 -25.40
N PRO A 56 -17.52 -7.34 -24.24
CA PRO A 56 -18.96 -7.23 -24.13
C PRO A 56 -19.39 -5.80 -24.47
N LEU A 57 -20.51 -5.67 -25.17
CA LEU A 57 -21.09 -4.36 -25.44
C LEU A 57 -21.49 -3.72 -24.12
N LEU A 58 -21.03 -2.49 -23.90
CA LEU A 58 -21.42 -1.69 -22.75
C LEU A 58 -22.90 -1.30 -22.91
N SER A 59 -23.80 -2.09 -22.37
CA SER A 59 -25.20 -1.71 -22.20
C SER A 59 -25.33 -0.96 -20.88
N MET A 60 -25.58 0.34 -20.92
CA MET A 60 -26.05 1.08 -19.75
C MET A 60 -27.39 0.47 -19.33
N PRO A 61 -27.51 -0.15 -18.15
CA PRO A 61 -28.79 -0.70 -17.72
C PRO A 61 -29.79 0.45 -17.61
N THR A 62 -30.96 0.32 -18.26
CA THR A 62 -32.06 1.28 -18.09
C THR A 62 -32.55 1.29 -16.64
N GLU A 63 -32.47 0.15 -15.96
CA GLU A 63 -32.82 -0.01 -14.56
C GLU A 63 -31.61 -0.49 -13.77
N ARG A 64 -31.32 0.22 -12.68
CA ARG A 64 -30.29 -0.19 -11.72
C ARG A 64 -30.77 -1.47 -11.06
N ARG A 65 -29.99 -2.55 -11.18
CA ARG A 65 -30.26 -3.80 -10.46
C ARG A 65 -30.37 -3.48 -8.97
N ALA A 66 -31.47 -3.86 -8.34
CA ALA A 66 -31.61 -3.77 -6.90
C ALA A 66 -30.50 -4.62 -6.26
N ASP A 67 -29.70 -3.98 -5.42
CA ASP A 67 -28.62 -4.60 -4.67
C ASP A 67 -28.97 -4.51 -3.18
N ASP A 68 -28.69 -5.58 -2.43
CA ASP A 68 -29.10 -5.74 -1.03
C ASP A 68 -28.50 -4.64 -0.13
N TRP A 69 -27.39 -4.04 -0.57
CA TRP A 69 -26.70 -2.93 0.09
C TRP A 69 -27.39 -1.57 -0.11
N ILE A 70 -28.03 -1.34 -1.25
CA ILE A 70 -28.69 -0.06 -1.57
C ILE A 70 -30.04 0.04 -0.85
N ALA A 71 -30.70 -1.09 -0.64
CA ALA A 71 -31.95 -1.17 0.10
C ALA A 71 -31.77 -1.08 1.62
N MET A 72 -30.53 -1.08 2.14
CA MET A 72 -30.30 -0.91 3.57
C MET A 72 -30.71 0.51 4.00
N PRO A 73 -31.57 0.65 5.02
CA PRO A 73 -31.96 1.95 5.53
C PRO A 73 -30.71 2.68 6.06
N LEU A 74 -30.54 3.93 5.63
CA LEU A 74 -29.53 4.81 6.23
C LEU A 74 -29.85 4.93 7.72
N LEU A 75 -28.86 4.66 8.56
CA LEU A 75 -29.01 4.83 10.00
C LEU A 75 -29.26 6.31 10.29
N ALA A 76 -30.39 6.61 10.94
CA ALA A 76 -30.67 7.96 11.39
C ALA A 76 -29.55 8.43 12.33
N PRO A 77 -29.04 9.66 12.18
CA PRO A 77 -28.08 10.21 13.12
C PRO A 77 -28.71 10.21 14.52
N SER A 78 -27.96 9.76 15.52
CA SER A 78 -28.46 9.73 16.90
C SER A 78 -28.80 11.14 17.38
N GLN A 79 -29.82 11.28 18.23
CA GLN A 79 -30.19 12.58 18.83
C GLN A 79 -29.00 13.25 19.54
N ALA A 80 -28.09 12.45 20.11
CA ALA A 80 -26.84 12.92 20.72
C ALA A 80 -25.83 13.54 19.73
N ARG A 81 -25.92 13.22 18.42
CA ARG A 81 -25.10 13.83 17.37
C ARG A 81 -25.69 15.14 16.87
N LEU A 82 -27.02 15.20 16.75
CA LEU A 82 -27.75 16.41 16.33
C LEU A 82 -27.64 17.54 17.37
N LEU A 83 -27.71 17.21 18.66
CA LEU A 83 -27.57 18.19 19.74
C LEU A 83 -26.16 18.80 19.82
N ARG A 84 -25.10 18.03 19.57
CA ARG A 84 -23.71 18.55 19.56
C ARG A 84 -23.46 19.53 18.41
N GLN A 85 -24.00 19.24 17.22
CA GLN A 85 -23.86 20.13 16.06
C GLN A 85 -24.58 21.48 16.25
N ALA A 86 -25.71 21.50 16.96
CA ALA A 86 -26.44 22.73 17.25
C ALA A 86 -25.78 23.60 18.35
N GLN A 87 -24.92 23.02 19.19
CA GLN A 87 -24.18 23.75 20.23
C GLN A 87 -22.87 24.36 19.70
N ASP A 88 -22.26 23.78 18.65
CA ASP A 88 -21.03 24.29 18.02
C ASP A 88 -21.23 25.57 17.19
N ASP A 89 -22.47 25.95 16.87
CA ASP A 89 -22.80 27.13 16.05
C ASP A 89 -23.09 28.40 16.88
N ASP A 90 -23.23 28.31 18.21
CA ASP A 90 -23.66 29.43 19.08
C ASP A 90 -22.54 29.97 20.01
N ASP A 91 -21.33 29.37 19.99
CA ASP A 91 -20.17 29.81 20.79
C ASP A 91 -19.19 30.63 19.92
N GLU A 92 -19.41 31.93 19.83
CA GLU A 92 -18.44 32.90 19.32
C GLU A 92 -17.64 33.48 20.50
N ASP A 93 -16.58 32.77 20.96
CA ASP A 93 -15.72 33.17 22.10
C ASP A 93 -14.86 34.40 21.74
N PRO A 94 -15.10 35.59 22.35
CA PRO A 94 -14.33 36.80 22.05
C PRO A 94 -12.97 36.83 22.78
N THR A 95 -12.64 35.82 23.58
CA THR A 95 -11.44 35.79 24.45
C THR A 95 -10.38 34.80 23.95
N GLY A 96 -10.64 34.05 22.87
CA GLY A 96 -9.65 33.21 22.18
C GLY A 96 -9.06 32.08 23.05
N SER A 97 -9.82 31.59 24.03
CA SER A 97 -9.33 30.66 25.05
C SER A 97 -9.46 29.18 24.65
N GLU A 98 -10.04 28.93 23.48
CA GLU A 98 -10.28 27.59 22.91
C GLU A 98 -9.08 26.95 22.21
N HIS A 99 -7.89 27.53 22.34
CA HIS A 99 -6.63 26.95 21.84
C HIS A 99 -6.20 25.64 22.56
N ARG A 100 -7.08 24.97 23.31
CA ARG A 100 -6.85 23.60 23.79
C ARG A 100 -7.39 22.61 22.75
N HIS A 101 -6.53 22.36 21.78
CA HIS A 101 -6.76 21.51 20.61
C HIS A 101 -6.93 20.03 21.01
N GLN A 102 -8.16 19.54 21.09
CA GLN A 102 -8.45 18.10 21.13
C GLN A 102 -8.41 17.57 19.69
N HIS A 103 -7.53 16.59 19.41
CA HIS A 103 -7.29 16.09 18.06
C HIS A 103 -8.53 15.44 17.42
N GLU A 104 -9.44 14.92 18.23
CA GLU A 104 -10.66 14.25 17.76
C GLU A 104 -11.75 15.24 17.25
N LEU A 105 -11.63 16.54 17.56
CA LEU A 105 -12.64 17.59 17.33
C LEU A 105 -12.17 18.71 16.39
N ALA A 106 -11.06 18.52 15.67
CA ALA A 106 -10.68 19.44 14.63
C ALA A 106 -11.83 19.52 13.60
N ARG A 107 -12.55 20.66 13.54
CA ARG A 107 -13.49 20.97 12.47
C ARG A 107 -12.75 20.68 11.17
N VAL A 108 -13.18 19.65 10.45
CA VAL A 108 -12.58 19.27 9.18
C VAL A 108 -12.64 20.53 8.31
N ARG A 109 -11.48 21.15 8.08
CA ARG A 109 -11.39 22.28 7.16
C ARG A 109 -12.01 21.80 5.84
N PRO A 110 -12.87 22.58 5.18
CA PRO A 110 -13.34 22.22 3.86
C PRO A 110 -12.11 21.92 3.01
N VAL A 111 -11.89 20.65 2.70
CA VAL A 111 -10.77 20.24 1.88
C VAL A 111 -11.11 20.79 0.51
N GLU A 112 -10.37 21.80 0.06
CA GLU A 112 -10.43 22.24 -1.32
C GLU A 112 -10.26 21.00 -2.18
N LYS A 113 -11.24 20.70 -3.03
CA LYS A 113 -11.14 19.59 -3.97
C LYS A 113 -9.94 19.88 -4.84
N GLN A 114 -8.82 19.21 -4.56
CA GLN A 114 -7.68 19.24 -5.46
C GLN A 114 -8.19 18.78 -6.83
N THR A 115 -7.80 19.50 -7.87
CA THR A 115 -8.15 19.15 -9.25
C THR A 115 -7.82 17.68 -9.47
N PRO A 116 -8.71 16.89 -10.09
CA PRO A 116 -8.44 15.48 -10.35
C PRO A 116 -7.08 15.34 -11.02
N ILE A 117 -6.19 14.57 -10.39
CA ILE A 117 -4.89 14.23 -10.96
C ILE A 117 -5.22 13.41 -12.22
N GLU A 118 -4.84 13.89 -13.41
CA GLU A 118 -5.17 13.22 -14.67
C GLU A 118 -4.59 11.80 -14.74
N ASN A 119 -3.55 11.50 -13.94
CA ASN A 119 -2.89 10.21 -13.91
C ASN A 119 -2.38 9.82 -12.50
N GLU A 120 -3.21 9.11 -11.74
CA GLU A 120 -2.91 8.65 -10.36
C GLU A 120 -1.76 7.61 -10.26
N PHE A 121 -1.23 7.15 -11.39
CA PHE A 121 -0.13 6.18 -11.46
C PHE A 121 1.23 6.80 -11.78
N GLU A 122 1.30 8.12 -11.90
CA GLU A 122 2.57 8.82 -12.08
C GLU A 122 3.21 9.05 -10.72
N ILE A 123 4.33 8.37 -10.49
CA ILE A 123 4.91 8.16 -9.15
C ILE A 123 5.62 9.42 -8.62
N ASP A 124 5.88 10.43 -9.47
CA ASP A 124 6.69 11.59 -9.09
C ASP A 124 6.11 12.89 -9.70
N PRO A 125 5.21 13.60 -8.99
CA PRO A 125 4.87 14.97 -9.36
C PRO A 125 6.15 15.82 -9.24
N VAL A 126 6.45 16.57 -10.29
CA VAL A 126 7.71 17.31 -10.47
C VAL A 126 7.78 18.49 -9.47
N ASP A 127 8.14 18.22 -8.22
CA ASP A 127 8.56 19.22 -7.24
C ASP A 127 9.74 18.67 -6.40
N ASP A 128 10.95 19.05 -6.83
CA ASP A 128 12.23 19.11 -6.10
C ASP A 128 12.65 17.91 -5.21
N VAL A 129 13.07 16.82 -5.86
CA VAL A 129 13.71 15.64 -5.23
C VAL A 129 15.17 15.84 -4.78
N GLU A 130 15.78 17.01 -4.99
CA GLU A 130 17.21 17.20 -4.69
C GLU A 130 17.51 17.34 -3.18
N ASP A 131 16.57 17.85 -2.37
CA ASP A 131 16.82 18.18 -0.96
C ASP A 131 16.49 17.06 0.05
N GLY A 132 15.69 16.05 -0.33
CA GLY A 132 15.21 15.01 0.61
C GLY A 132 16.27 13.97 1.03
N VAL A 133 17.13 13.58 0.10
CA VAL A 133 18.13 12.51 0.31
C VAL A 133 19.28 12.99 1.21
N ALA A 134 19.74 14.23 0.99
CA ALA A 134 20.78 14.85 1.79
C ALA A 134 20.34 15.05 3.25
N ARG A 135 19.08 15.46 3.46
CA ARG A 135 18.50 15.67 4.80
C ARG A 135 18.36 14.36 5.57
N SER A 136 17.87 13.32 4.89
CA SER A 136 17.70 11.97 5.47
C SER A 136 19.03 11.32 5.85
N SER A 137 20.08 11.56 5.08
CA SER A 137 21.42 11.04 5.36
C SER A 137 22.07 11.72 6.56
N ARG A 138 21.91 13.06 6.70
CA ARG A 138 22.39 13.81 7.88
C ARG A 138 21.69 13.37 9.16
N MET A 139 20.38 13.12 9.10
CA MET A 139 19.61 12.66 10.26
C MET A 139 20.06 11.27 10.75
N ARG A 140 20.35 10.35 9.82
CA ARG A 140 20.86 9.01 10.16
C ARG A 140 22.22 9.03 10.84
N GLY A 141 23.14 9.89 10.38
CA GLY A 141 24.45 10.05 11.01
C GLY A 141 24.36 10.55 12.45
N MET A 142 23.45 11.49 12.72
CA MET A 142 23.27 12.07 14.06
C MET A 142 22.67 11.06 15.06
N MET A 143 21.66 10.30 14.63
CA MET A 143 21.05 9.23 15.44
C MET A 143 22.05 8.14 15.83
N GLN A 144 22.94 7.77 14.91
CA GLN A 144 23.95 6.75 15.16
C GLN A 144 25.03 7.21 16.16
N GLY A 145 25.33 8.51 16.20
CA GLY A 145 26.21 9.11 17.21
C GLY A 145 25.60 9.07 18.61
N ILE A 146 24.32 9.43 18.73
CA ILE A 146 23.58 9.43 20.00
C ILE A 146 23.50 8.00 20.57
N ALA A 147 23.17 7.00 19.74
CA ALA A 147 23.09 5.61 20.18
C ALA A 147 24.43 5.07 20.73
N ARG A 148 25.56 5.46 20.14
CA ARG A 148 26.90 5.09 20.64
C ARG A 148 27.21 5.78 21.97
N GLN A 149 26.75 7.01 22.15
CA GLN A 149 26.99 7.77 23.38
C GLN A 149 26.19 7.19 24.55
N ILE A 150 24.94 6.79 24.32
CA ILE A 150 24.09 6.11 25.32
C ILE A 150 24.72 4.76 25.74
N SER A 151 25.32 4.01 24.80
CA SER A 151 25.97 2.73 25.13
C SER A 151 27.21 2.85 26.02
N LEU A 152 27.78 4.05 26.17
CA LEU A 152 28.98 4.29 26.97
C LEU A 152 28.68 4.84 28.37
N ASP A 153 27.42 5.18 28.67
CA ASP A 153 26.99 5.64 30.00
C ASP A 153 26.02 4.62 30.64
N PRO A 154 26.52 3.70 31.48
CA PRO A 154 25.70 2.66 32.10
C PRO A 154 24.70 3.16 33.17
N GLY A 155 24.55 4.48 33.34
CA GLY A 155 23.62 5.12 34.27
C GLY A 155 22.56 6.03 33.64
N ASP A 156 22.46 6.14 32.31
CA ASP A 156 21.62 7.13 31.61
C ASP A 156 20.10 6.86 31.65
N GLY A 157 19.65 5.88 32.44
CA GLY A 157 18.21 5.61 32.67
C GLY A 157 17.42 5.14 31.44
N MET A 158 18.09 4.91 30.31
CA MET A 158 17.52 4.41 29.06
C MET A 158 17.91 2.93 28.91
N GLU A 159 17.03 2.02 29.34
CA GLU A 159 17.19 0.57 29.08
C GLU A 159 16.91 0.30 27.59
N LEU A 160 17.91 -0.27 26.89
CA LEU A 160 17.78 -0.80 25.53
C LEU A 160 17.11 -2.18 25.53
#